data_AF-A0A1J0GFA2-F1
#
_entry.id   AF-A0A1J0GFA2-F1
#
_cell.length_a   1.000
_cell.length_b   1.000
_cell.length_c   1.000
_cell.angle_alpha   90.00
_cell.angle_beta   90.00
_cell.angle_gamma   90.00
#
_symmetry.space_group_name_H-M   'P 1'
#
loop_
_entity.id
_entity.type
_entity.pdbx_description
1 polymer ?
#
loop_
_entity_poly.entity_id
_entity_poly.type
_entity_poly.pdbx_seq_one_letter_code
_entity_poly.pdbx_strand_id
1 'polypeptide(L)'
;MNEIGVATNKKLIELFNMMKSGSLILRPRFQRNLVWNHEHKEKFIETILKGLPFPEIYLADGEIDLEKQTSTMVVVDGQQRLGTINEYIKSDEFIISNIKKFSELTDDEKKSFFDYKIVVRDLGRITDELVLDIFNRINSVQYALNSMEIRNALYQGEFIQTAKIIIENGKEFFEKTEIFSLEESSRMDDIEYILLIMSTLEEGGYFAGKKEIETYVKMNDEKYLNKDNMIKDINYAIKLIDDCKLPNDTMWYKKSNFFSLVIELVMFNKDYEAINDVGILVSLLEELQEKIYDNKKGNNEFSEYYLYIFQSTQSRKGREIRGKLIRKNLREMRIRAELTSIINEKFIDEVSNKACEIVIDGSALGKLYGDFGLQFDYLDYDCLEGIAISSITCTEDSEGIIYAGNIEMLVSISPGTHYSGERIDWSGVEILLSGNFELTKVKIGETYDGFEINDLKFIKRYYSESGDTITN
;
A
#
# COMPACT_ATOMS: atom_id res chain seq x y z
N MET A 1 -41.84 0.43 30.89
CA MET A 1 -40.51 0.02 30.40
C MET A 1 -40.74 -1.24 29.59
N ASN A 2 -40.48 -1.22 28.29
CA ASN A 2 -40.52 -2.47 27.51
C ASN A 2 -39.38 -3.35 28.03
N GLU A 3 -39.69 -4.54 28.52
CA GLU A 3 -38.69 -5.54 28.86
C GLU A 3 -38.03 -6.01 27.57
N ILE A 4 -36.83 -5.48 27.27
CA ILE A 4 -36.06 -5.90 26.10
C ILE A 4 -35.51 -7.30 26.38
N GLY A 5 -35.76 -8.25 25.48
CA GLY A 5 -35.09 -9.55 25.49
C GLY A 5 -35.83 -10.68 26.20
N VAL A 6 -37.17 -10.71 26.13
CA VAL A 6 -38.00 -11.80 26.66
C VAL A 6 -37.74 -13.08 25.86
N ALA A 7 -37.38 -14.17 26.56
CA ALA A 7 -37.22 -15.47 25.93
C ALA A 7 -38.57 -16.16 25.75
N THR A 8 -38.86 -16.59 24.53
CA THR A 8 -40.06 -17.34 24.15
C THR A 8 -39.68 -18.58 23.37
N ASN A 9 -40.57 -19.58 23.32
CA ASN A 9 -40.40 -20.75 22.46
C ASN A 9 -41.40 -20.64 21.32
N LYS A 10 -40.91 -20.74 20.08
CA LYS A 10 -41.76 -20.83 18.88
C LYS A 10 -41.53 -22.16 18.20
N LYS A 11 -42.59 -22.79 17.68
CA LYS A 11 -42.40 -23.96 16.81
C LYS A 11 -41.76 -23.54 15.50
N LEU A 12 -40.95 -24.41 14.90
CA LEU A 12 -40.32 -24.18 13.60
C LEU A 12 -41.36 -23.83 12.54
N ILE A 13 -42.53 -24.51 12.53
CA ILE A 13 -43.61 -24.23 11.59
C ILE A 13 -44.14 -22.79 11.68
N GLU A 14 -44.16 -22.19 12.87
CA GLU A 14 -44.62 -20.81 13.06
C GLU A 14 -43.65 -19.84 12.37
N LEU A 15 -42.35 -19.97 12.67
CA LEU A 15 -41.30 -19.15 12.07
C LEU A 15 -41.24 -19.35 10.54
N PHE A 16 -41.41 -20.58 10.06
CA PHE A 16 -41.47 -20.87 8.63
C PHE A 16 -42.66 -20.18 7.94
N ASN A 17 -43.84 -20.23 8.54
CA ASN A 17 -45.02 -19.57 7.99
C ASN A 17 -44.85 -18.04 7.95
N MET A 18 -44.19 -17.47 8.95
CA MET A 18 -43.89 -16.03 8.98
C MET A 18 -42.86 -15.62 7.91
N MET A 19 -41.85 -16.47 7.65
CA MET A 19 -40.94 -16.26 6.50
C MET A 19 -41.69 -16.37 5.17
N LYS A 20 -42.63 -17.32 5.07
CA LYS A 20 -43.44 -17.54 3.86
C LYS A 20 -44.40 -16.39 3.57
N SER A 21 -45.01 -15.80 4.59
CA SER A 21 -45.92 -14.65 4.45
C SER A 21 -45.19 -13.32 4.25
N GLY A 22 -43.87 -13.28 4.48
CA GLY A 22 -43.09 -12.05 4.48
C GLY A 22 -43.23 -11.21 5.76
N SER A 23 -43.93 -11.72 6.79
CA SER A 23 -44.02 -11.03 8.08
C SER A 23 -42.74 -11.17 8.92
N LEU A 24 -41.87 -12.12 8.57
CA LEU A 24 -40.50 -12.21 9.11
C LEU A 24 -39.47 -11.87 8.03
N ILE A 25 -38.80 -10.74 8.20
CA ILE A 25 -37.78 -10.25 7.29
C ILE A 25 -36.44 -10.84 7.69
N LEU A 26 -35.95 -11.78 6.89
CA LEU A 26 -34.66 -12.45 7.08
C LEU A 26 -33.45 -11.57 6.75
N ARG A 27 -33.62 -10.51 5.96
CA ARG A 27 -32.53 -9.66 5.48
C ARG A 27 -32.84 -8.19 5.76
N PRO A 28 -32.43 -7.64 6.91
CA PRO A 28 -32.43 -6.21 7.10
C PRO A 28 -31.48 -5.52 6.11
N ARG A 29 -31.72 -4.25 5.79
CA ARG A 29 -30.93 -3.47 4.81
C ARG A 29 -29.43 -3.34 5.15
N PHE A 30 -29.04 -3.65 6.39
CA PHE A 30 -27.69 -3.45 6.94
C PHE A 30 -26.79 -4.71 6.95
N GLN A 31 -27.21 -5.83 6.37
CA GLN A 31 -26.50 -7.11 6.49
C GLN A 31 -25.60 -7.46 5.29
N ARG A 32 -24.39 -7.99 5.53
CA ARG A 32 -23.52 -8.58 4.50
C ARG A 32 -23.81 -10.06 4.23
N ASN A 33 -23.52 -10.48 2.99
CA ASN A 33 -23.68 -11.86 2.51
C ASN A 33 -22.54 -12.77 2.98
N LEU A 34 -22.51 -13.15 4.26
CA LEU A 34 -21.67 -14.26 4.73
C LEU A 34 -22.54 -15.52 4.77
N VAL A 35 -22.41 -16.36 3.75
CA VAL A 35 -23.26 -17.52 3.52
C VAL A 35 -22.60 -18.77 4.10
N TRP A 36 -23.32 -19.57 4.89
CA TRP A 36 -22.82 -20.88 5.32
C TRP A 36 -22.46 -21.75 4.11
N ASN A 37 -21.31 -22.41 4.16
CA ASN A 37 -20.96 -23.45 3.19
C ASN A 37 -21.90 -24.67 3.34
N HIS A 38 -21.89 -25.55 2.34
CA HIS A 38 -22.77 -26.73 2.33
C HIS A 38 -22.59 -27.62 3.58
N GLU A 39 -21.35 -27.83 4.03
CA GLU A 39 -21.07 -28.67 5.21
C GLU A 39 -21.69 -28.12 6.50
N HIS A 40 -21.61 -26.81 6.74
CA HIS A 40 -22.22 -26.17 7.91
C HIS A 40 -23.75 -26.24 7.86
N LYS A 41 -24.34 -25.99 6.68
CA LYS A 41 -25.78 -26.12 6.48
C LYS A 41 -26.26 -27.54 6.77
N GLU A 42 -25.52 -28.54 6.31
CA GLU A 42 -25.83 -29.97 6.52
C GLU A 42 -25.81 -30.35 8.00
N LYS A 43 -24.72 -30.03 8.72
CA LYS A 43 -24.59 -30.30 10.17
C LYS A 43 -25.68 -29.61 10.99
N PHE A 44 -26.09 -28.42 10.57
CA PHE A 44 -27.16 -27.69 11.23
C PHE A 44 -28.52 -28.37 11.06
N ILE A 45 -28.88 -28.81 9.85
CA ILE A 45 -30.12 -29.56 9.65
C ILE A 45 -30.07 -30.90 10.39
N GLU A 46 -28.91 -31.59 10.40
CA GLU A 46 -28.71 -32.81 11.18
C GLU A 46 -29.00 -32.59 12.68
N THR A 47 -28.58 -31.45 13.23
CA THR A 47 -28.86 -31.06 14.62
C THR A 47 -30.36 -30.99 14.89
N ILE A 48 -31.14 -30.39 13.99
CA ILE A 48 -32.60 -30.29 14.10
C ILE A 48 -33.26 -31.66 13.98
N LEU A 49 -32.84 -32.48 13.00
CA LEU A 49 -33.37 -33.83 12.78
C LEU A 49 -33.12 -34.76 13.98
N LYS A 50 -32.01 -34.57 14.69
CA LYS A 50 -31.68 -35.28 15.94
C LYS A 50 -32.38 -34.71 17.18
N GLY A 51 -33.13 -33.61 17.06
CA GLY A 51 -33.77 -32.94 18.19
C GLY A 51 -32.78 -32.27 19.16
N LEU A 52 -31.54 -31.99 18.72
CA LEU A 52 -30.51 -31.37 19.54
C LEU A 52 -30.71 -29.84 19.57
N PRO A 53 -30.40 -29.17 20.69
CA PRO A 53 -30.55 -27.71 20.80
C PRO A 53 -29.52 -26.97 19.95
N PHE A 54 -29.90 -25.80 19.42
CA PHE A 54 -28.99 -24.87 18.74
C PHE A 54 -29.15 -23.45 19.33
N PRO A 55 -28.20 -22.51 19.06
CA PRO A 55 -28.26 -21.15 19.60
C PRO A 55 -29.55 -20.38 19.28
N GLU A 56 -30.00 -19.56 20.23
CA GLU A 56 -31.25 -18.80 20.15
C GLU A 56 -31.34 -17.92 18.89
N ILE A 57 -32.56 -17.56 18.50
CA ILE A 57 -32.84 -16.59 17.42
C ILE A 57 -33.27 -15.26 18.04
N TYR A 58 -32.75 -14.14 17.56
CA TYR A 58 -33.10 -12.81 18.08
C TYR A 58 -33.98 -12.09 17.08
N LEU A 59 -35.15 -11.63 17.52
CA LEU A 59 -36.12 -10.90 16.71
C LEU A 59 -36.38 -9.51 17.30
N ALA A 60 -36.60 -8.53 16.42
CA ALA A 60 -37.07 -7.19 16.78
C ALA A 60 -38.32 -6.84 15.98
N ASP A 61 -39.19 -6.00 16.54
CA ASP A 61 -40.36 -5.49 15.82
C ASP A 61 -39.93 -4.54 14.71
N GLY A 62 -40.44 -4.77 13.50
CA GLY A 62 -40.25 -3.91 12.34
C GLY A 62 -41.35 -2.87 12.17
N GLU A 63 -41.55 -2.43 10.93
CA GLU A 63 -42.60 -1.47 10.57
C GLU A 63 -44.00 -2.05 10.80
N ILE A 64 -44.92 -1.16 11.19
CA ILE A 64 -46.36 -1.44 11.29
C ILE A 64 -47.02 -0.84 10.06
N ASP A 65 -47.61 -1.68 9.22
CA ASP A 65 -48.51 -1.25 8.17
C ASP A 65 -49.88 -1.01 8.81
N LEU A 66 -50.20 0.27 9.06
CA LEU A 66 -51.45 0.68 9.71
C LEU A 66 -52.67 0.44 8.82
N GLU A 67 -52.50 0.42 7.50
CA GLU A 67 -53.60 0.18 6.56
C GLU A 67 -53.97 -1.30 6.52
N LYS A 68 -52.97 -2.18 6.51
CA LYS A 68 -53.17 -3.64 6.51
C LYS A 68 -53.34 -4.23 7.91
N GLN A 69 -53.11 -3.42 8.95
CA GLN A 69 -53.10 -3.86 10.35
C GLN A 69 -52.12 -5.03 10.59
N THR A 70 -50.96 -4.98 9.92
CA THR A 70 -49.92 -6.01 10.02
C THR A 70 -48.62 -5.41 10.54
N SER A 71 -47.91 -6.14 11.39
CA SER A 71 -46.53 -5.82 11.74
C SER A 71 -45.56 -6.78 11.08
N THR A 72 -44.37 -6.26 10.78
CA THR A 72 -43.22 -7.10 10.41
C THR A 72 -42.35 -7.34 11.62
N MET A 73 -41.59 -8.43 11.60
CA MET A 73 -40.46 -8.65 12.49
C MET A 73 -39.20 -8.79 11.68
N VAL A 74 -38.09 -8.33 12.24
CA VAL A 74 -36.77 -8.36 11.64
C VAL A 74 -35.90 -9.33 12.43
N VAL A 75 -35.18 -10.19 11.72
CA VAL A 75 -34.21 -11.09 12.35
C VAL A 75 -32.93 -10.33 12.65
N VAL A 76 -32.61 -10.17 13.93
CA VAL A 76 -31.37 -9.56 14.41
C VAL A 76 -30.24 -10.57 14.36
N ASP A 77 -30.42 -11.77 14.91
CA ASP A 77 -29.46 -12.88 14.81
C ASP A 77 -30.14 -14.21 14.47
N GLY A 78 -29.43 -15.07 13.73
CA GLY A 78 -29.91 -16.39 13.32
C GLY A 78 -30.40 -16.50 11.88
N GLN A 79 -30.01 -15.57 11.02
CA GLN A 79 -30.42 -15.57 9.61
C GLN A 79 -29.92 -16.77 8.82
N GLN A 80 -28.67 -17.21 9.03
CA GLN A 80 -28.16 -18.40 8.36
C GLN A 80 -28.92 -19.65 8.81
N ARG A 81 -29.32 -19.72 10.09
CA ARG A 81 -30.14 -20.81 10.64
C ARG A 81 -31.52 -20.85 9.99
N LEU A 82 -32.24 -19.74 10.01
CA LEU A 82 -33.58 -19.65 9.42
C LEU A 82 -33.56 -19.76 7.88
N GLY A 83 -32.55 -19.19 7.24
CA GLY A 83 -32.32 -19.30 5.80
C GLY A 83 -32.07 -20.75 5.37
N THR A 84 -31.24 -21.48 6.12
CA THR A 84 -30.98 -22.91 5.88
C THR A 84 -32.24 -23.75 6.09
N ILE A 85 -33.04 -23.49 7.12
CA ILE A 85 -34.34 -24.16 7.32
C ILE A 85 -35.27 -23.90 6.12
N ASN A 86 -35.39 -22.64 5.69
CA ASN A 86 -36.24 -22.27 4.57
C ASN A 86 -35.76 -22.92 3.25
N GLU A 87 -34.45 -22.98 3.02
CA GLU A 87 -33.85 -23.64 1.87
C GLU A 87 -34.08 -25.16 1.88
N TYR A 88 -33.84 -25.82 3.00
CA TYR A 88 -34.04 -27.27 3.17
C TYR A 88 -35.49 -27.71 2.93
N ILE A 89 -36.47 -26.89 3.34
CA ILE A 89 -37.90 -27.18 3.11
C ILE A 89 -38.30 -26.94 1.65
N LYS A 90 -37.76 -25.91 1.00
CA LYS A 90 -38.22 -25.45 -0.33
C LYS A 90 -37.49 -26.07 -1.50
N SER A 91 -36.23 -26.48 -1.33
CA SER A 91 -35.35 -26.87 -2.43
C SER A 91 -34.90 -28.33 -2.32
N ASP A 92 -35.16 -29.11 -3.37
CA ASP A 92 -34.55 -30.43 -3.55
C ASP A 92 -33.08 -30.32 -4.04
N GLU A 93 -32.60 -29.12 -4.38
CA GLU A 93 -31.23 -28.80 -4.79
C GLU A 93 -30.31 -28.46 -3.60
N PHE A 94 -30.80 -28.54 -2.36
CA PHE A 94 -29.94 -28.50 -1.19
C PHE A 94 -28.91 -29.63 -1.35
N ILE A 95 -27.65 -29.29 -1.65
CA ILE A 95 -26.59 -30.29 -1.91
C ILE A 95 -26.25 -30.92 -0.58
N ILE A 96 -26.62 -32.19 -0.41
CA ILE A 96 -26.47 -32.95 0.82
C ILE A 96 -25.67 -34.21 0.55
N SER A 97 -24.73 -34.53 1.43
CA SER A 97 -23.94 -35.77 1.31
C SER A 97 -24.43 -36.85 2.28
N ASN A 98 -24.87 -36.50 3.50
CA ASN A 98 -25.07 -37.44 4.60
C ASN A 98 -26.43 -37.38 5.33
N ILE A 99 -27.34 -36.47 4.97
CA ILE A 99 -28.72 -36.45 5.54
C ILE A 99 -29.78 -36.60 4.46
N LYS A 100 -30.97 -37.07 4.85
CA LYS A 100 -32.13 -37.18 3.96
C LYS A 100 -32.59 -35.80 3.50
N LYS A 101 -33.03 -35.69 2.25
CA LYS A 101 -33.76 -34.50 1.78
C LYS A 101 -35.09 -34.36 2.52
N PHE A 102 -35.61 -33.14 2.62
CA PHE A 102 -36.91 -32.92 3.27
C PHE A 102 -38.03 -33.71 2.60
N SER A 103 -38.00 -33.82 1.27
CA SER A 103 -38.95 -34.61 0.47
C SER A 103 -38.92 -36.10 0.82
N GLU A 104 -37.75 -36.63 1.21
CA GLU A 104 -37.51 -38.04 1.55
C GLU A 104 -37.87 -38.40 3.00
N LEU A 105 -38.21 -37.41 3.83
CA LEU A 105 -38.67 -37.66 5.20
C LEU A 105 -40.08 -38.27 5.22
N THR A 106 -40.28 -39.23 6.13
CA THR A 106 -41.59 -39.78 6.48
C THR A 106 -42.50 -38.71 7.10
N ASP A 107 -43.81 -38.96 7.12
CA ASP A 107 -44.77 -38.01 7.69
C ASP A 107 -44.51 -37.74 9.18
N ASP A 108 -44.05 -38.73 9.93
CA ASP A 108 -43.73 -38.56 11.35
C ASP A 108 -42.41 -37.81 11.56
N GLU A 109 -41.41 -38.02 10.71
CA GLU A 109 -40.18 -37.21 10.68
C GLU A 109 -40.48 -35.74 10.35
N LYS A 110 -41.38 -35.48 9.38
CA LYS A 110 -41.82 -34.12 9.02
C LYS A 110 -42.58 -33.44 10.15
N LYS A 111 -43.50 -34.16 10.82
CA LYS A 111 -44.20 -33.65 12.00
C LYS A 111 -43.20 -33.27 13.09
N SER A 112 -42.26 -34.16 13.41
CA SER A 112 -41.21 -33.91 14.40
C SER A 112 -40.38 -32.68 14.06
N PHE A 113 -39.96 -32.55 12.80
CA PHE A 113 -39.20 -31.39 12.31
C PHE A 113 -39.98 -30.07 12.48
N PHE A 114 -41.27 -30.06 12.14
CA PHE A 114 -42.11 -28.87 12.28
C PHE A 114 -42.47 -28.52 13.73
N ASP A 115 -42.57 -29.54 14.60
CA ASP A 115 -42.84 -29.38 16.03
C ASP A 115 -41.58 -29.02 16.83
N TYR A 116 -40.39 -29.04 16.21
CA TYR A 116 -39.15 -28.61 16.84
C TYR A 116 -39.29 -27.19 17.42
N LYS A 117 -38.95 -27.04 18.70
CA LYS A 117 -39.09 -25.78 19.44
C LYS A 117 -37.80 -24.98 19.35
N ILE A 118 -37.90 -23.77 18.82
CA ILE A 118 -36.81 -22.81 18.69
C ILE A 118 -36.94 -21.78 19.81
N VAL A 119 -35.85 -21.58 20.56
CA VAL A 119 -35.75 -20.50 21.54
C VAL A 119 -35.57 -19.18 20.79
N VAL A 120 -36.50 -18.27 21.00
CA VAL A 120 -36.55 -16.95 20.36
C VAL A 120 -36.49 -15.88 21.44
N ARG A 121 -35.50 -14.99 21.32
CA ARG A 121 -35.41 -13.79 22.13
C ARG A 121 -36.09 -12.63 21.42
N ASP A 122 -37.16 -12.15 22.02
CA ASP A 122 -37.92 -11.00 21.53
C ASP A 122 -37.35 -9.71 22.13
N LEU A 123 -36.79 -8.87 21.28
CA LEU A 123 -36.23 -7.57 21.64
C LEU A 123 -37.30 -6.46 21.67
N GLY A 124 -38.51 -6.76 21.18
CA GLY A 124 -39.59 -5.80 20.99
C GLY A 124 -39.24 -4.71 19.98
N ARG A 125 -39.93 -3.58 20.09
CA ARG A 125 -39.69 -2.38 19.28
C ARG A 125 -38.52 -1.58 19.83
N ILE A 126 -37.41 -1.64 19.13
CA ILE A 126 -36.15 -0.94 19.43
C ILE A 126 -35.70 -0.14 18.20
N THR A 127 -34.83 0.87 18.41
CA THR A 127 -34.28 1.67 17.31
C THR A 127 -33.28 0.87 16.48
N ASP A 128 -33.10 1.23 15.20
CA ASP A 128 -32.12 0.57 14.32
C ASP A 128 -30.69 0.63 14.92
N GLU A 129 -30.33 1.73 15.57
CA GLU A 129 -29.06 1.87 16.28
C GLU A 129 -28.88 0.84 17.41
N LEU A 130 -29.94 0.60 18.20
CA LEU A 130 -29.91 -0.39 19.28
C LEU A 130 -29.95 -1.82 18.73
N VAL A 131 -30.64 -2.07 17.61
CA VAL A 131 -30.59 -3.35 16.89
C VAL A 131 -29.14 -3.66 16.49
N LEU A 132 -28.43 -2.67 15.94
CA LEU A 132 -27.02 -2.80 15.56
C LEU A 132 -26.12 -3.05 16.78
N ASP A 133 -26.30 -2.31 17.88
CA ASP A 133 -25.52 -2.54 19.11
C ASP A 133 -25.74 -3.95 19.68
N ILE A 134 -26.99 -4.41 19.74
CA ILE A 134 -27.33 -5.76 20.21
C ILE A 134 -26.75 -6.83 19.28
N PHE A 135 -26.91 -6.67 17.96
CA PHE A 135 -26.31 -7.56 16.96
C PHE A 135 -24.79 -7.66 17.15
N ASN A 136 -24.13 -6.52 17.32
CA ASN A 136 -22.69 -6.47 17.55
C ASN A 136 -22.33 -7.21 18.84
N ARG A 137 -23.01 -6.94 19.96
CA ARG A 137 -22.73 -7.57 21.27
C ARG A 137 -22.90 -9.08 21.25
N ILE A 138 -23.96 -9.60 20.62
CA ILE A 138 -24.21 -11.05 20.53
C ILE A 138 -23.10 -11.74 19.76
N ASN A 139 -22.71 -11.17 18.61
CA ASN A 139 -21.67 -11.74 17.78
C ASN A 139 -20.27 -11.57 18.40
N SER A 140 -20.03 -10.48 19.15
CA SER A 140 -18.75 -10.16 19.80
C SER A 140 -18.23 -11.25 20.75
N VAL A 141 -19.11 -12.08 21.34
CA VAL A 141 -18.72 -13.07 22.36
C VAL A 141 -18.33 -14.43 21.74
N GLN A 142 -18.83 -14.77 20.56
CA GLN A 142 -18.62 -16.13 19.99
C GLN A 142 -17.83 -16.15 18.69
N TYR A 143 -17.75 -15.01 18.01
CA TYR A 143 -16.86 -14.78 16.90
C TYR A 143 -16.32 -13.38 17.14
N ALA A 144 -15.02 -13.26 17.45
CA ALA A 144 -14.33 -12.00 17.23
C ALA A 144 -14.81 -11.49 15.87
N LEU A 145 -15.68 -10.46 15.88
CA LEU A 145 -16.32 -9.95 14.69
C LEU A 145 -15.20 -9.73 13.71
N ASN A 146 -15.26 -10.50 12.62
CA ASN A 146 -14.23 -10.56 11.61
C ASN A 146 -13.86 -9.12 11.31
N SER A 147 -12.59 -8.79 11.47
CA SER A 147 -12.16 -7.45 11.86
C SER A 147 -12.63 -6.34 10.90
N MET A 148 -13.17 -6.70 9.73
CA MET A 148 -13.78 -5.93 8.65
C MET A 148 -15.15 -5.26 8.92
N GLU A 149 -15.99 -5.70 9.88
CA GLU A 149 -17.36 -5.13 10.05
C GLU A 149 -17.45 -4.00 11.08
N ILE A 150 -16.81 -4.16 12.24
CA ILE A 150 -16.52 -3.04 13.16
C ILE A 150 -15.65 -2.00 12.45
N ARG A 151 -14.72 -2.48 11.62
CA ARG A 151 -13.96 -1.63 10.70
C ARG A 151 -14.86 -0.85 9.76
N ASN A 152 -15.85 -1.44 9.09
CA ASN A 152 -16.67 -0.70 8.12
C ASN A 152 -17.61 0.37 8.71
N ALA A 153 -18.07 0.20 9.95
CA ALA A 153 -18.80 1.26 10.67
C ALA A 153 -17.85 2.40 11.13
N LEU A 154 -16.59 2.07 11.45
CA LEU A 154 -15.47 3.01 11.64
C LEU A 154 -14.86 3.51 10.31
N TYR A 155 -15.33 3.06 9.13
CA TYR A 155 -14.76 3.35 7.80
C TYR A 155 -15.52 4.41 6.99
N GLN A 156 -16.42 5.15 7.64
CA GLN A 156 -16.94 6.39 7.07
C GLN A 156 -16.03 7.58 7.35
N GLY A 157 -15.09 7.46 8.29
CA GLY A 157 -14.19 8.54 8.65
C GLY A 157 -13.28 9.01 7.52
N GLU A 158 -12.87 10.28 7.57
CA GLU A 158 -12.12 10.92 6.50
C GLU A 158 -10.80 10.19 6.19
N PHE A 159 -10.14 9.59 7.18
CA PHE A 159 -8.92 8.81 6.98
C PHE A 159 -9.14 7.60 6.06
N ILE A 160 -10.26 6.88 6.20
CA ILE A 160 -10.53 5.72 5.34
C ILE A 160 -11.10 6.11 3.99
N GLN A 161 -11.89 7.17 3.93
CA GLN A 161 -12.32 7.71 2.64
C GLN A 161 -11.11 8.18 1.82
N THR A 162 -10.09 8.70 2.47
CA THR A 162 -8.82 9.05 1.83
C THR A 162 -8.12 7.82 1.26
N ALA A 163 -8.03 6.71 2.01
CA ALA A 163 -7.50 5.44 1.50
C ALA A 163 -8.27 4.93 0.28
N LYS A 164 -9.61 5.01 0.29
CA LYS A 164 -10.46 4.62 -0.84
C LYS A 164 -10.21 5.47 -2.08
N ILE A 165 -10.03 6.79 -1.92
CA ILE A 165 -9.70 7.69 -3.03
C ILE A 165 -8.34 7.30 -3.65
N ILE A 166 -7.34 6.97 -2.84
CA ILE A 166 -6.02 6.53 -3.32
C ILE A 166 -6.15 5.22 -4.13
N ILE A 167 -6.95 4.26 -3.65
CA ILE A 167 -7.19 3.00 -4.38
C ILE A 167 -7.88 3.25 -5.71
N GLU A 168 -8.92 4.10 -5.72
CA GLU A 168 -9.64 4.43 -6.95
C GLU A 168 -8.72 5.14 -7.96
N ASN A 169 -7.88 6.06 -7.51
CA ASN A 169 -6.92 6.76 -8.37
C ASN A 169 -5.84 5.82 -8.93
N GLY A 170 -5.44 4.80 -8.17
CA GLY A 170 -4.45 3.80 -8.58
C GLY A 170 -5.04 2.53 -9.22
N LYS A 171 -6.35 2.50 -9.49
CA LYS A 171 -7.07 1.28 -9.87
C LYS A 171 -6.47 0.57 -11.08
N GLU A 172 -6.20 1.30 -12.16
CA GLU A 172 -5.61 0.73 -13.38
C GLU A 172 -4.23 0.11 -13.11
N PHE A 173 -3.42 0.76 -12.28
CA PHE A 173 -2.11 0.26 -11.87
C PHE A 173 -2.23 -1.03 -11.05
N PHE A 174 -3.12 -1.06 -10.05
CA PHE A 174 -3.30 -2.23 -9.20
C PHE A 174 -3.87 -3.44 -9.96
N GLU A 175 -4.80 -3.20 -10.89
CA GLU A 175 -5.35 -4.25 -11.77
C GLU A 175 -4.28 -4.82 -12.71
N LYS A 176 -3.43 -3.95 -13.30
CA LYS A 176 -2.34 -4.35 -14.20
C LYS A 176 -1.22 -5.12 -13.51
N THR A 177 -0.86 -4.72 -12.29
CA THR A 177 0.29 -5.28 -11.56
C THR A 177 -0.05 -6.48 -10.70
N GLU A 178 -1.35 -6.79 -10.54
CA GLU A 178 -1.85 -7.88 -9.69
C GLU A 178 -1.30 -7.84 -8.25
N ILE A 179 -0.95 -6.63 -7.75
CA ILE A 179 -0.49 -6.43 -6.37
C ILE A 179 -1.56 -6.95 -5.40
N PHE A 180 -2.84 -6.75 -5.72
CA PHE A 180 -3.98 -7.29 -4.98
C PHE A 180 -4.72 -8.31 -5.84
N SER A 181 -5.00 -9.49 -5.28
CA SER A 181 -5.90 -10.43 -5.93
C SER A 181 -7.36 -9.98 -5.80
N LEU A 182 -8.22 -10.42 -6.73
CA LEU A 182 -9.67 -10.16 -6.67
C LEU A 182 -10.29 -10.60 -5.32
N GLU A 183 -9.79 -11.70 -4.75
CA GLU A 183 -10.24 -12.20 -3.45
C GLU A 183 -9.86 -11.26 -2.31
N GLU A 184 -8.65 -10.69 -2.33
CA GLU A 184 -8.17 -9.75 -1.32
C GLU A 184 -8.87 -8.38 -1.41
N SER A 185 -9.08 -7.86 -2.62
CA SER A 185 -9.87 -6.65 -2.83
C SER A 185 -11.33 -6.85 -2.39
N SER A 186 -11.91 -8.04 -2.62
CA SER A 186 -13.26 -8.36 -2.11
C SER A 186 -13.33 -8.40 -0.57
N ARG A 187 -12.19 -8.61 0.10
CA ARG A 187 -12.03 -8.62 1.57
C ARG A 187 -11.58 -7.28 2.14
N MET A 188 -11.39 -6.26 1.30
CA MET A 188 -10.89 -4.93 1.67
C MET A 188 -9.45 -4.96 2.23
N ASP A 189 -8.66 -5.97 1.87
CA ASP A 189 -7.26 -6.06 2.28
C ASP A 189 -6.41 -4.96 1.62
N ASP A 190 -6.83 -4.47 0.46
CA ASP A 190 -6.29 -3.29 -0.23
C ASP A 190 -6.46 -2.01 0.60
N ILE A 191 -7.62 -1.80 1.21
CA ILE A 191 -7.87 -0.66 2.11
C ILE A 191 -7.02 -0.77 3.37
N GLU A 192 -6.93 -1.94 4.02
CA GLU A 192 -6.04 -2.12 5.18
C GLU A 192 -4.56 -1.85 4.81
N TYR A 193 -4.17 -2.23 3.60
CA TYR A 193 -2.82 -1.99 3.09
C TYR A 193 -2.52 -0.50 2.86
N ILE A 194 -3.42 0.25 2.21
CA ILE A 194 -3.26 1.69 2.03
C ILE A 194 -3.32 2.43 3.37
N LEU A 195 -4.18 2.02 4.30
CA LEU A 195 -4.22 2.56 5.66
C LEU A 195 -2.89 2.34 6.39
N LEU A 196 -2.25 1.18 6.21
CA LEU A 196 -0.92 0.94 6.76
C LEU A 196 0.13 1.90 6.16
N ILE A 197 0.09 2.17 4.85
CA ILE A 197 0.99 3.17 4.22
C ILE A 197 0.74 4.55 4.82
N MET A 198 -0.51 5.00 4.84
CA MET A 198 -0.89 6.31 5.37
C MET A 198 -0.46 6.48 6.83
N SER A 199 -0.75 5.50 7.69
CA SER A 199 -0.33 5.53 9.09
C SER A 199 1.18 5.56 9.25
N THR A 200 1.93 4.86 8.37
CA THR A 200 3.40 4.86 8.43
C THR A 200 3.98 6.22 8.05
N LEU A 201 3.35 6.90 7.09
CA LEU A 201 3.73 8.24 6.66
C LEU A 201 3.35 9.32 7.68
N GLU A 202 2.21 9.17 8.38
CA GLU A 202 1.83 10.05 9.49
C GLU A 202 2.76 9.89 10.70
N GLU A 203 3.16 8.66 11.01
CA GLU A 203 4.13 8.38 12.08
C GLU A 203 5.53 8.91 11.73
N GLY A 204 5.87 9.03 10.45
CA GLY A 204 7.21 9.38 9.98
C GLY A 204 8.22 8.22 10.08
N GLY A 205 7.76 6.99 10.32
CA GLY A 205 8.63 5.84 10.50
C GLY A 205 7.89 4.51 10.68
N TYR A 206 8.62 3.40 10.55
CA TYR A 206 8.06 2.06 10.64
C TYR A 206 7.73 1.66 12.09
N PHE A 207 6.46 1.39 12.37
CA PHE A 207 5.97 0.96 13.69
C PHE A 207 5.63 -0.54 13.76
N ALA A 208 5.39 -1.06 14.96
CA ALA A 208 5.10 -2.46 15.21
C ALA A 208 3.62 -2.73 15.51
N GLY A 209 2.95 -3.49 14.64
CA GLY A 209 1.61 -4.02 14.90
C GLY A 209 0.48 -3.28 14.21
N LYS A 210 -0.76 -3.76 14.41
CA LYS A 210 -1.99 -3.19 13.85
C LYS A 210 -2.58 -2.06 14.71
N LYS A 211 -2.09 -1.90 15.93
CA LYS A 211 -2.64 -0.98 16.94
C LYS A 211 -2.46 0.49 16.53
N GLU A 212 -1.37 0.79 15.85
CA GLU A 212 -1.05 2.12 15.35
C GLU A 212 -2.01 2.50 14.22
N ILE A 213 -2.35 1.58 13.31
CA ILE A 213 -3.37 1.81 12.29
C ILE A 213 -4.70 2.19 12.95
N GLU A 214 -5.12 1.44 13.97
CA GLU A 214 -6.36 1.75 14.71
C GLU A 214 -6.30 3.11 15.41
N THR A 215 -5.13 3.51 15.90
CA THR A 215 -4.91 4.82 16.52
C THR A 215 -5.13 5.95 15.51
N TYR A 216 -4.48 5.87 14.34
CA TYR A 216 -4.62 6.88 13.29
C TYR A 216 -6.03 6.94 12.69
N VAL A 217 -6.68 5.78 12.53
CA VAL A 217 -8.09 5.72 12.12
C VAL A 217 -8.98 6.47 13.11
N LYS A 218 -8.86 6.20 14.41
CA LYS A 218 -9.69 6.85 15.44
C LYS A 218 -9.39 8.35 15.57
N MET A 219 -8.12 8.74 15.49
CA MET A 219 -7.71 10.15 15.62
C MET A 219 -8.22 11.02 14.46
N ASN A 220 -8.37 10.44 13.27
CA ASN A 220 -8.72 11.15 12.04
C ASN A 220 -10.08 10.72 11.47
N ASP A 221 -10.97 10.20 12.33
CA ASP A 221 -12.29 9.71 11.92
C ASP A 221 -13.19 10.86 11.47
N GLU A 222 -13.37 11.88 12.31
CA GLU A 222 -14.23 13.04 11.98
C GLU A 222 -13.62 13.96 10.92
N LYS A 223 -12.32 14.22 11.02
CA LYS A 223 -11.60 15.11 10.11
C LYS A 223 -10.14 14.72 9.99
N TYR A 224 -9.65 14.64 8.76
CA TYR A 224 -8.25 14.35 8.44
C TYR A 224 -7.62 15.56 7.73
N LEU A 225 -6.88 16.39 8.49
CA LEU A 225 -6.33 17.65 7.99
C LEU A 225 -5.29 17.46 6.87
N ASN A 226 -4.53 16.36 6.91
CA ASN A 226 -3.47 16.08 5.94
C ASN A 226 -3.96 15.32 4.70
N LYS A 227 -5.28 15.19 4.52
CA LYS A 227 -5.92 14.43 3.44
C LYS A 227 -5.37 14.74 2.06
N ASP A 228 -5.38 16.01 1.66
CA ASP A 228 -5.05 16.38 0.29
C ASP A 228 -3.57 16.13 -0.03
N ASN A 229 -2.67 16.39 0.92
CA ASN A 229 -1.24 16.08 0.77
C ASN A 229 -1.01 14.57 0.74
N MET A 230 -1.67 13.80 1.61
CA MET A 230 -1.52 12.35 1.64
C MET A 230 -1.97 11.70 0.32
N ILE A 231 -3.09 12.16 -0.24
CA ILE A 231 -3.58 11.74 -1.56
C ILE A 231 -2.55 12.10 -2.64
N LYS A 232 -2.08 13.35 -2.65
CA LYS A 232 -1.11 13.85 -3.62
C LYS A 232 0.19 13.05 -3.59
N ASP A 233 0.77 12.87 -2.40
CA ASP A 233 2.06 12.24 -2.18
C ASP A 233 2.04 10.75 -2.60
N ILE A 234 1.03 9.99 -2.15
CA ILE A 234 0.93 8.57 -2.49
C ILE A 234 0.63 8.39 -3.98
N ASN A 235 -0.27 9.19 -4.56
CA ASN A 235 -0.57 9.08 -5.99
C ASN A 235 0.64 9.46 -6.85
N TYR A 236 1.43 10.45 -6.43
CA TYR A 236 2.68 10.79 -7.12
C TYR A 236 3.65 9.61 -7.10
N ALA A 237 3.85 8.97 -5.94
CA ALA A 237 4.73 7.80 -5.84
C ALA A 237 4.23 6.62 -6.69
N ILE A 238 2.93 6.32 -6.67
CA ILE A 238 2.34 5.26 -7.51
C ILE A 238 2.54 5.57 -8.99
N LYS A 239 2.25 6.81 -9.41
CA LYS A 239 2.42 7.24 -10.79
C LYS A 239 3.89 7.14 -11.23
N LEU A 240 4.82 7.59 -10.39
CA LEU A 240 6.25 7.51 -10.67
C LEU A 240 6.69 6.05 -10.88
N ILE A 241 6.19 5.12 -10.05
CA ILE A 241 6.44 3.68 -10.19
C ILE A 241 5.81 3.10 -11.48
N ASP A 242 4.62 3.56 -11.88
CA ASP A 242 3.98 3.10 -13.12
C ASP A 242 4.72 3.64 -14.36
N ASP A 243 5.17 4.90 -14.32
CA ASP A 243 5.93 5.55 -15.39
C ASP A 243 7.28 4.85 -15.63
N CYS A 244 7.86 4.18 -14.61
CA CYS A 244 9.03 3.32 -14.77
C CYS A 244 8.82 2.13 -15.71
N LYS A 245 7.56 1.71 -15.95
CA LYS A 245 7.19 0.60 -16.86
C LYS A 245 8.00 -0.69 -16.61
N LEU A 246 8.19 -1.02 -15.34
CA LEU A 246 8.93 -2.21 -14.94
C LEU A 246 8.25 -3.49 -15.44
N PRO A 247 9.01 -4.58 -15.66
CA PRO A 247 8.44 -5.89 -15.99
C PRO A 247 7.45 -6.36 -14.92
N ASN A 248 6.33 -6.98 -15.31
CA ASN A 248 5.28 -7.41 -14.37
C ASN A 248 5.78 -8.40 -13.30
N ASP A 249 6.82 -9.18 -13.58
CA ASP A 249 7.42 -10.15 -12.66
C ASP A 249 8.52 -9.55 -11.76
N THR A 250 8.75 -8.24 -11.84
CA THR A 250 9.71 -7.53 -10.99
C THR A 250 9.43 -7.75 -9.51
N MET A 251 10.51 -7.79 -8.71
CA MET A 251 10.34 -7.87 -7.26
C MET A 251 9.66 -6.63 -6.67
N TRP A 252 9.68 -5.49 -7.36
CA TRP A 252 9.12 -4.23 -6.87
C TRP A 252 7.59 -4.23 -6.78
N TYR A 253 6.90 -5.07 -7.57
CA TYR A 253 5.44 -5.27 -7.50
C TYR A 253 5.01 -6.30 -6.46
N LYS A 254 5.94 -6.89 -5.70
CA LYS A 254 5.56 -7.69 -4.51
C LYS A 254 5.10 -6.76 -3.40
N LYS A 255 3.96 -7.05 -2.75
CA LYS A 255 3.35 -6.23 -1.68
C LYS A 255 4.34 -5.69 -0.64
N SER A 256 5.28 -6.52 -0.19
CA SER A 256 6.31 -6.16 0.80
C SER A 256 7.27 -5.07 0.31
N ASN A 257 7.72 -5.18 -0.95
CA ASN A 257 8.64 -4.25 -1.58
C ASN A 257 7.91 -3.00 -2.05
N PHE A 258 6.74 -3.14 -2.69
CA PHE A 258 5.90 -2.02 -3.10
C PHE A 258 5.58 -1.10 -1.91
N PHE A 259 5.26 -1.70 -0.76
CA PHE A 259 5.00 -0.97 0.49
C PHE A 259 6.17 -0.07 0.88
N SER A 260 7.37 -0.65 0.98
CA SER A 260 8.57 0.07 1.38
C SER A 260 8.98 1.09 0.31
N LEU A 261 8.84 0.77 -0.97
CA LEU A 261 9.17 1.66 -2.08
C LEU A 261 8.29 2.91 -2.09
N VAL A 262 6.97 2.76 -1.97
CA VAL A 262 6.04 3.91 -1.90
C VAL A 262 6.39 4.81 -0.71
N ILE A 263 6.63 4.23 0.47
CA ILE A 263 6.97 5.02 1.67
C ILE A 263 8.27 5.77 1.49
N GLU A 264 9.35 5.11 1.07
CA GLU A 264 10.64 5.77 0.93
C GLU A 264 10.63 6.81 -0.20
N LEU A 265 9.88 6.61 -1.29
CA LEU A 265 9.71 7.63 -2.33
C LEU A 265 8.95 8.86 -1.81
N VAL A 266 7.87 8.66 -1.05
CA VAL A 266 7.12 9.77 -0.44
C VAL A 266 7.99 10.52 0.56
N MET A 267 8.70 9.80 1.45
CA MET A 267 9.60 10.43 2.42
C MET A 267 10.75 11.17 1.72
N PHE A 268 11.32 10.58 0.66
CA PHE A 268 12.35 11.23 -0.14
C PHE A 268 11.84 12.54 -0.76
N ASN A 269 10.65 12.57 -1.37
CA ASN A 269 10.09 13.80 -1.95
C ASN A 269 9.66 14.85 -0.92
N LYS A 270 9.54 14.49 0.36
CA LYS A 270 9.30 15.46 1.45
C LYS A 270 10.59 16.14 1.88
N ASP A 271 11.69 15.39 1.90
CA ASP A 271 13.00 15.87 2.32
C ASP A 271 13.79 16.53 1.17
N TYR A 272 13.50 16.14 -0.08
CA TYR A 272 14.23 16.54 -1.29
C TYR A 272 13.26 16.94 -2.41
N GLU A 273 13.78 17.56 -3.47
CA GLU A 273 13.00 17.83 -4.66
C GLU A 273 12.50 16.55 -5.34
N ALA A 274 11.32 16.66 -5.97
CA ALA A 274 10.68 15.57 -6.67
C ALA A 274 11.59 14.99 -7.77
N ILE A 275 11.59 13.66 -7.88
CA ILE A 275 12.30 12.95 -8.96
C ILE A 275 11.61 13.30 -10.30
N ASN A 276 12.25 14.14 -11.10
CA ASN A 276 11.72 14.60 -12.40
C ASN A 276 12.13 13.73 -13.58
N ASP A 277 13.19 12.93 -13.44
CA ASP A 277 13.66 11.99 -14.47
C ASP A 277 13.37 10.54 -14.03
N VAL A 278 12.37 9.95 -14.69
CA VAL A 278 11.96 8.55 -14.47
C VAL A 278 13.06 7.57 -14.85
N GLY A 279 13.89 7.89 -15.85
CA GLY A 279 14.98 7.03 -16.31
C GLY A 279 16.01 6.75 -15.22
N ILE A 280 16.35 7.77 -14.43
CA ILE A 280 17.26 7.64 -13.29
C ILE A 280 16.69 6.67 -12.24
N LEU A 281 15.38 6.76 -11.95
CA LEU A 281 14.73 5.84 -11.02
C LEU A 281 14.69 4.41 -11.58
N VAL A 282 14.45 4.22 -12.88
CA VAL A 282 14.50 2.90 -13.52
C VAL A 282 15.87 2.26 -13.33
N SER A 283 16.95 2.98 -13.68
CA SER A 283 18.32 2.48 -13.52
C SER A 283 18.64 2.12 -12.07
N LEU A 284 18.22 2.97 -11.11
CA LEU A 284 18.39 2.68 -9.68
C LEU A 284 17.70 1.37 -9.27
N LEU A 285 16.44 1.20 -9.68
CA LEU A 285 15.63 0.03 -9.29
C LEU A 285 16.13 -1.26 -9.95
N GLU A 286 16.66 -1.18 -11.18
CA GLU A 286 17.29 -2.31 -11.88
C GLU A 286 18.62 -2.71 -11.24
N GLU A 287 19.51 -1.74 -11.00
CA GLU A 287 20.81 -1.97 -10.36
C GLU A 287 20.64 -2.55 -8.95
N LEU A 288 19.71 -1.97 -8.17
CA LEU A 288 19.43 -2.44 -6.82
C LEU A 288 18.82 -3.85 -6.84
N GLN A 289 17.93 -4.14 -7.79
CA GLN A 289 17.37 -5.47 -7.98
C GLN A 289 18.49 -6.49 -8.28
N GLU A 290 19.38 -6.20 -9.22
CA GLU A 290 20.51 -7.06 -9.59
C GLU A 290 21.41 -7.33 -8.38
N LYS A 291 21.84 -6.27 -7.67
CA LYS A 291 22.66 -6.40 -6.44
C LYS A 291 22.00 -7.29 -5.40
N ILE A 292 20.68 -7.17 -5.20
CA ILE A 292 19.92 -7.98 -4.25
C ILE A 292 19.91 -9.47 -4.66
N TYR A 293 19.70 -9.77 -5.94
CA TYR A 293 19.66 -11.15 -6.43
C TYR A 293 21.03 -11.82 -6.46
N ASP A 294 22.09 -11.08 -6.80
CA ASP A 294 23.46 -11.59 -6.86
C ASP A 294 24.04 -11.83 -5.47
N ASN A 295 23.69 -10.96 -4.51
CA ASN A 295 24.17 -11.02 -3.14
C ASN A 295 23.16 -11.65 -2.16
N LYS A 296 22.25 -12.50 -2.66
CA LYS A 296 21.21 -13.17 -1.84
C LYS A 296 21.73 -14.15 -0.79
N LYS A 297 23.05 -14.39 -0.72
CA LYS A 297 23.72 -15.27 0.25
C LYS A 297 24.79 -14.48 1.02
N GLY A 298 25.03 -14.87 2.27
CA GLY A 298 26.07 -14.29 3.11
C GLY A 298 25.50 -13.45 4.25
N ASN A 299 26.35 -12.57 4.79
CA ASN A 299 26.01 -11.64 5.86
C ASN A 299 26.26 -10.21 5.37
N ASN A 300 25.34 -9.71 4.54
CA ASN A 300 25.38 -8.36 3.97
C ASN A 300 23.96 -7.77 3.83
N GLU A 301 23.85 -6.45 3.61
CA GLU A 301 22.56 -5.75 3.56
C GLU A 301 21.61 -6.27 2.46
N PHE A 302 22.15 -6.72 1.32
CA PHE A 302 21.38 -7.29 0.21
C PHE A 302 20.79 -8.66 0.55
N SER A 303 21.56 -9.52 1.22
CA SER A 303 21.12 -10.83 1.69
C SER A 303 20.03 -10.71 2.75
N GLU A 304 20.15 -9.72 3.65
CA GLU A 304 19.10 -9.42 4.63
C GLU A 304 17.83 -8.93 3.95
N TYR A 305 17.94 -8.00 2.99
CA TYR A 305 16.80 -7.53 2.20
C TYR A 305 16.10 -8.69 1.50
N TYR A 306 16.86 -9.57 0.85
CA TYR A 306 16.35 -10.70 0.08
C TYR A 306 15.43 -11.61 0.92
N LEU A 307 15.79 -11.86 2.19
CA LEU A 307 14.98 -12.67 3.12
C LEU A 307 13.59 -12.08 3.40
N TYR A 308 13.44 -10.77 3.24
CA TYR A 308 12.20 -10.04 3.50
C TYR A 308 11.41 -9.69 2.23
N ILE A 309 11.86 -10.09 1.04
CA ILE A 309 11.09 -9.95 -0.20
C ILE A 309 9.79 -10.76 -0.14
N PHE A 310 9.86 -12.00 0.35
CA PHE A 310 8.72 -12.95 0.31
C PHE A 310 7.92 -13.01 1.61
N GLN A 311 8.26 -12.18 2.60
CA GLN A 311 7.55 -12.12 3.88
C GLN A 311 6.37 -11.16 3.84
N SER A 312 5.47 -11.30 4.81
CA SER A 312 4.34 -10.38 4.96
C SER A 312 4.79 -8.96 5.30
N THR A 313 3.95 -7.98 4.94
CA THR A 313 4.18 -6.55 5.21
C THR A 313 4.09 -6.18 6.69
N GLN A 314 3.65 -7.09 7.56
CA GLN A 314 3.41 -6.79 8.97
C GLN A 314 4.68 -6.75 9.82
N SER A 315 5.77 -7.43 9.40
CA SER A 315 7.03 -7.42 10.13
C SER A 315 7.66 -6.02 10.11
N ARG A 316 7.76 -5.38 11.28
CA ARG A 316 8.47 -4.10 11.45
C ARG A 316 9.93 -4.24 11.01
N LYS A 317 10.64 -5.25 11.50
CA LYS A 317 12.05 -5.51 11.16
C LYS A 317 12.25 -5.64 9.64
N GLY A 318 11.36 -6.36 8.96
CA GLY A 318 11.43 -6.50 7.50
C GLY A 318 11.22 -5.18 6.77
N ARG A 319 10.28 -4.34 7.24
CA ARG A 319 10.04 -3.01 6.70
C ARG A 319 11.23 -2.07 6.91
N GLU A 320 11.84 -2.08 8.09
CA GLU A 320 13.03 -1.28 8.42
C GLU A 320 14.24 -1.65 7.56
N ILE A 321 14.51 -2.95 7.39
CA ILE A 321 15.62 -3.42 6.55
C ILE A 321 15.42 -2.99 5.10
N ARG A 322 14.21 -3.19 4.55
CA ARG A 322 13.92 -2.79 3.18
C ARG A 322 13.99 -1.27 3.01
N GLY A 323 13.35 -0.53 3.91
CA GLY A 323 13.35 0.93 3.90
C GLY A 323 14.74 1.52 3.99
N LYS A 324 15.61 1.00 4.88
CA LYS A 324 17.00 1.45 5.02
C LYS A 324 17.76 1.34 3.71
N LEU A 325 17.67 0.19 3.02
CA LEU A 325 18.41 -0.02 1.78
C LEU A 325 17.88 0.86 0.64
N ILE A 326 16.55 0.96 0.48
CA ILE A 326 15.94 1.81 -0.55
C ILE A 326 16.31 3.28 -0.30
N ARG A 327 16.18 3.77 0.94
CA ARG A 327 16.52 5.14 1.32
C ARG A 327 17.97 5.50 1.01
N LYS A 328 18.90 4.61 1.38
CA LYS A 328 20.32 4.79 1.10
C LYS A 328 20.55 4.99 -0.39
N ASN A 329 19.99 4.11 -1.23
CA ASN A 329 20.15 4.17 -2.68
C ASN A 329 19.48 5.41 -3.30
N LEU A 330 18.29 5.82 -2.84
CA LEU A 330 17.64 7.06 -3.29
C LEU A 330 18.46 8.31 -2.96
N ARG A 331 19.09 8.35 -1.78
CA ARG A 331 19.99 9.45 -1.39
C ARG A 331 21.26 9.46 -2.23
N GLU A 332 21.90 8.31 -2.41
CA GLU A 332 23.08 8.18 -3.29
C GLU A 332 22.77 8.61 -4.73
N MET A 333 21.61 8.25 -5.26
CA MET A 333 21.13 8.67 -6.58
C MET A 333 21.06 10.20 -6.70
N ARG A 334 20.46 10.87 -5.70
CA ARG A 334 20.37 12.34 -5.68
C ARG A 334 21.74 13.00 -5.63
N ILE A 335 22.62 12.51 -4.76
CA ILE A 335 23.99 13.00 -4.65
C ILE A 335 24.73 12.84 -5.98
N ARG A 336 24.62 11.68 -6.63
CA ARG A 336 25.23 11.45 -7.94
C ARG A 336 24.71 12.45 -8.98
N ALA A 337 23.41 12.71 -9.01
CA ALA A 337 22.82 13.69 -9.92
C ALA A 337 23.34 15.11 -9.67
N GLU A 338 23.37 15.56 -8.41
CA GLU A 338 23.89 16.89 -8.03
C GLU A 338 25.37 17.03 -8.34
N LEU A 339 26.19 16.04 -7.97
CA LEU A 339 27.61 16.05 -8.26
C LEU A 339 27.87 16.04 -9.78
N THR A 340 27.16 15.22 -10.55
CA THR A 340 27.27 15.20 -12.01
C THR A 340 26.97 16.57 -12.62
N SER A 341 25.94 17.28 -12.11
CA SER A 341 25.63 18.64 -12.56
C SER A 341 26.78 19.61 -12.28
N ILE A 342 27.33 19.60 -11.06
CA ILE A 342 28.42 20.51 -10.67
C ILE A 342 29.71 20.21 -11.43
N ILE A 343 30.02 18.93 -11.64
CA ILE A 343 31.16 18.47 -12.41
C ILE A 343 31.07 19.00 -13.84
N ASN A 344 29.90 18.84 -14.48
CA ASN A 344 29.68 19.33 -15.83
C ASN A 344 29.83 20.84 -15.92
N GLU A 345 29.26 21.61 -14.97
CA GLU A 345 29.37 23.07 -14.94
C GLU A 345 30.83 23.53 -14.80
N LYS A 346 31.57 23.01 -13.83
CA LYS A 346 33.00 23.33 -13.65
C LYS A 346 33.85 22.91 -14.83
N PHE A 347 33.58 21.74 -15.41
CA PHE A 347 34.33 21.22 -16.54
C PHE A 347 34.15 22.12 -17.77
N ILE A 348 32.93 22.58 -18.04
CA ILE A 348 32.67 23.57 -19.10
C ILE A 348 33.46 24.84 -18.84
N ASP A 349 33.45 25.35 -17.61
CA ASP A 349 34.20 26.57 -17.26
C ASP A 349 35.71 26.38 -17.46
N GLU A 350 36.28 25.27 -17.00
CA GLU A 350 37.72 25.00 -17.17
C GLU A 350 38.13 24.84 -18.63
N VAL A 351 37.34 24.11 -19.43
CA VAL A 351 37.65 23.91 -20.85
C VAL A 351 37.42 25.18 -21.66
N SER A 352 36.33 25.91 -21.40
CA SER A 352 36.06 27.20 -22.05
C SER A 352 37.16 28.22 -21.78
N ASN A 353 37.75 28.19 -20.57
CA ASN A 353 38.86 29.07 -20.20
C ASN A 353 40.24 28.61 -20.71
N LYS A 354 40.40 27.34 -21.10
CA LYS A 354 41.67 26.73 -21.53
C LYS A 354 41.68 26.34 -23.02
N ALA A 355 40.83 26.95 -23.85
CA ALA A 355 40.84 26.76 -25.30
C ALA A 355 42.30 26.81 -25.83
N CYS A 356 42.74 25.69 -26.41
CA CYS A 356 44.10 25.31 -26.85
C CYS A 356 44.88 24.43 -25.84
N GLU A 357 44.91 23.14 -26.14
CA GLU A 357 45.68 22.05 -25.49
C GLU A 357 45.33 21.78 -24.02
N ILE A 358 44.55 20.73 -23.78
CA ILE A 358 44.31 20.28 -22.42
C ILE A 358 44.35 18.76 -22.29
N VAL A 359 45.45 18.27 -21.73
CA VAL A 359 45.47 17.07 -20.90
C VAL A 359 45.24 17.57 -19.47
N ILE A 360 44.04 17.39 -18.92
CA ILE A 360 43.78 17.70 -17.51
C ILE A 360 44.18 16.45 -16.71
N ASP A 361 45.35 16.49 -16.09
CA ASP A 361 45.69 15.54 -15.03
C ASP A 361 44.78 15.83 -13.82
N GLY A 362 44.04 14.81 -13.36
CA GLY A 362 42.79 14.86 -12.59
C GLY A 362 42.83 15.47 -11.18
N SER A 363 43.84 16.27 -10.88
CA SER A 363 44.00 17.03 -9.63
C SER A 363 43.29 18.40 -9.63
N ALA A 364 42.69 18.81 -10.76
CA ALA A 364 42.26 20.18 -11.00
C ALA A 364 40.82 20.55 -10.57
N LEU A 365 39.92 19.59 -10.28
CA LEU A 365 38.50 19.91 -10.09
C LEU A 365 38.12 20.58 -8.74
N GLY A 366 39.08 20.71 -7.81
CA GLY A 366 39.02 21.66 -6.70
C GLY A 366 37.97 21.42 -5.61
N LYS A 367 38.19 22.03 -4.44
CA LYS A 367 37.36 21.91 -3.22
C LYS A 367 35.90 22.29 -3.49
N LEU A 368 34.95 21.50 -3.00
CA LEU A 368 33.50 21.72 -3.11
C LEU A 368 32.88 22.38 -1.87
N TYR A 369 33.70 22.85 -0.93
CA TYR A 369 33.19 23.28 0.37
C TYR A 369 32.67 24.72 0.39
N GLY A 370 31.42 24.90 0.82
CA GLY A 370 30.83 26.22 1.11
C GLY A 370 30.48 27.08 -0.11
N ASP A 371 31.15 26.90 -1.26
CA ASP A 371 30.94 27.75 -2.44
C ASP A 371 29.71 27.35 -3.29
N PHE A 372 29.19 26.13 -3.14
CA PHE A 372 28.11 25.59 -4.00
C PHE A 372 26.73 25.53 -3.34
N GLY A 373 26.57 26.03 -2.10
CA GLY A 373 25.28 26.05 -1.41
C GLY A 373 24.68 24.67 -1.10
N LEU A 374 25.45 23.59 -1.25
CA LEU A 374 25.04 22.23 -0.89
C LEU A 374 24.90 22.13 0.64
N GLN A 375 23.68 22.34 1.15
CA GLN A 375 23.34 22.02 2.52
C GLN A 375 23.05 20.53 2.64
N PHE A 376 24.09 19.74 2.88
CA PHE A 376 23.97 18.35 3.27
C PHE A 376 23.57 18.21 4.74
N ASP A 377 22.50 18.89 5.17
CA ASP A 377 22.10 18.95 6.59
C ASP A 377 21.72 17.57 7.19
N TYR A 378 21.61 16.52 6.36
CA TYR A 378 21.07 15.19 6.72
C TYR A 378 21.75 13.97 6.07
N LEU A 379 22.95 14.12 5.49
CA LEU A 379 23.66 12.99 4.86
C LEU A 379 24.58 12.26 5.84
N ASP A 380 24.54 10.93 5.74
CA ASP A 380 25.41 10.04 6.50
C ASP A 380 26.76 9.93 5.78
N TYR A 381 27.86 9.85 6.54
CA TYR A 381 29.23 9.78 5.99
C TYR A 381 29.37 8.63 4.99
N ASP A 382 28.76 7.48 5.35
CA ASP A 382 28.73 6.25 4.55
C ASP A 382 28.03 6.40 3.19
N CYS A 383 27.22 7.45 2.97
CA CYS A 383 26.52 7.66 1.70
C CYS A 383 27.38 8.38 0.65
N LEU A 384 28.44 9.09 1.06
CA LEU A 384 29.23 9.95 0.17
C LEU A 384 30.58 9.32 -0.24
N GLU A 385 31.21 8.56 0.66
CA GLU A 385 32.51 7.95 0.40
C GLU A 385 32.40 6.78 -0.59
N GLY A 386 33.21 6.79 -1.65
CA GLY A 386 33.25 5.72 -2.64
C GLY A 386 32.19 5.79 -3.74
N ILE A 387 31.41 6.88 -3.82
CA ILE A 387 30.54 7.12 -4.99
C ILE A 387 31.42 7.22 -6.24
N ALA A 388 31.19 6.34 -7.20
CA ALA A 388 31.71 6.44 -8.55
C ALA A 388 30.74 7.26 -9.42
N ILE A 389 31.25 8.28 -10.09
CA ILE A 389 30.50 9.12 -11.03
C ILE A 389 31.09 8.89 -12.40
N SER A 390 30.24 8.49 -13.34
CA SER A 390 30.58 8.33 -14.75
C SER A 390 29.64 9.20 -15.56
N SER A 391 30.16 10.16 -16.32
CA SER A 391 29.34 11.05 -17.15
C SER A 391 30.05 11.42 -18.43
N ILE A 392 29.30 11.50 -19.54
CA ILE A 392 29.79 12.03 -20.81
C ILE A 392 29.51 13.54 -20.83
N THR A 393 30.56 14.32 -21.05
CA THR A 393 30.46 15.78 -21.21
C THR A 393 30.79 16.17 -22.64
N CYS A 394 30.16 17.23 -23.14
CA CYS A 394 30.40 17.79 -24.47
C CYS A 394 30.65 19.29 -24.36
N THR A 395 31.65 19.78 -25.05
CA THR A 395 32.00 21.22 -25.07
C THR A 395 32.43 21.65 -26.48
N GLU A 396 32.25 22.92 -26.80
CA GLU A 396 32.60 23.53 -28.09
C GLU A 396 33.69 24.58 -27.86
N ASP A 397 34.76 24.53 -28.65
CA ASP A 397 35.79 25.57 -28.61
C ASP A 397 35.40 26.83 -29.41
N SER A 398 36.24 27.86 -29.36
CA SER A 398 36.02 29.12 -30.07
C SER A 398 36.01 29.00 -31.60
N GLU A 399 36.44 27.86 -32.16
CA GLU A 399 36.43 27.56 -33.60
C GLU A 399 35.22 26.69 -34.00
N GLY A 400 34.36 26.33 -33.06
CA GLY A 400 33.16 25.52 -33.29
C GLY A 400 33.42 24.01 -33.34
N ILE A 401 34.54 23.54 -32.79
CA ILE A 401 34.87 22.11 -32.72
C ILE A 401 34.28 21.53 -31.43
N ILE A 402 33.52 20.45 -31.57
CA ILE A 402 32.96 19.71 -30.43
C ILE A 402 33.95 18.67 -29.93
N TYR A 403 34.15 18.66 -28.62
CA TYR A 403 34.88 17.63 -27.90
C TYR A 403 33.92 16.91 -26.96
N ALA A 404 34.01 15.58 -26.93
CA ALA A 404 33.30 14.72 -25.99
C ALA A 404 34.30 13.89 -25.18
N GLY A 405 34.00 13.62 -23.92
CA GLY A 405 34.84 12.76 -23.09
C GLY A 405 34.06 12.12 -21.95
N ASN A 406 34.55 10.96 -21.48
CA ASN A 406 34.02 10.27 -20.31
C ASN A 406 34.78 10.72 -19.07
N ILE A 407 34.07 11.33 -18.13
CA ILE A 407 34.57 11.65 -16.80
C ILE A 407 34.22 10.49 -15.88
N GLU A 408 35.22 9.76 -15.41
CA GLU A 408 35.09 8.80 -14.31
C GLU A 408 35.76 9.38 -13.07
N MET A 409 34.99 9.61 -12.01
CA MET A 409 35.52 10.15 -10.75
C MET A 409 35.04 9.38 -9.53
N LEU A 410 35.95 9.20 -8.58
CA LEU A 410 35.64 8.69 -7.26
C LEU A 410 35.56 9.82 -6.26
N VAL A 411 34.46 9.84 -5.51
CA VAL A 411 34.27 10.73 -4.36
C VAL A 411 35.01 10.16 -3.17
N SER A 412 35.97 10.92 -2.65
CA SER A 412 36.67 10.61 -1.41
C SER A 412 36.49 11.78 -0.44
N ILE A 413 36.22 11.46 0.82
CA ILE A 413 36.05 12.47 1.86
C ILE A 413 37.33 12.49 2.70
N SER A 414 37.96 13.66 2.82
CA SER A 414 39.07 13.82 3.77
C SER A 414 38.52 14.07 5.17
N PRO A 415 39.01 13.38 6.20
CA PRO A 415 38.48 13.50 7.55
C PRO A 415 38.80 14.88 8.16
N GLY A 416 37.84 15.79 8.06
CA GLY A 416 37.73 16.96 8.94
C GLY A 416 37.09 16.51 10.25
N THR A 417 37.85 16.56 11.34
CA THR A 417 37.39 16.18 12.68
C THR A 417 36.19 17.03 13.12
N HIS A 418 35.00 16.44 13.22
CA HIS A 418 34.14 16.46 14.41
C HIS A 418 32.88 15.59 14.19
N TYR A 419 32.96 14.34 14.62
CA TYR A 419 31.82 13.42 14.70
C TYR A 419 31.22 13.53 16.10
N SER A 420 30.09 14.23 16.25
CA SER A 420 29.28 14.16 17.46
C SER A 420 27.89 13.65 17.10
N GLY A 421 27.61 12.39 17.42
CA GLY A 421 26.34 11.67 17.30
C GLY A 421 25.17 12.34 16.57
N GLU A 422 24.69 11.66 15.53
CA GLU A 422 23.49 11.96 14.72
C GLU A 422 23.54 13.22 13.84
N ARG A 423 24.53 14.11 13.99
CA ARG A 423 24.80 15.19 13.03
C ARG A 423 26.29 15.28 12.70
N ILE A 424 26.62 15.18 11.41
CA ILE A 424 27.95 15.50 10.90
C ILE A 424 28.02 17.00 10.76
N ASP A 425 28.98 17.62 11.46
CA ASP A 425 29.32 19.02 11.22
C ASP A 425 30.07 19.10 9.90
N TRP A 426 29.33 19.44 8.85
CA TRP A 426 29.90 19.78 7.56
C TRP A 426 30.45 21.22 7.57
N SER A 427 31.26 21.57 8.56
CA SER A 427 32.21 22.68 8.47
C SER A 427 33.67 22.16 8.41
N GLY A 428 34.30 22.20 7.23
CA GLY A 428 35.70 21.82 7.00
C GLY A 428 35.98 20.44 6.35
N VAL A 429 34.96 19.71 5.89
CA VAL A 429 35.08 18.38 5.25
C VAL A 429 35.45 18.49 3.76
N GLU A 430 36.69 18.18 3.38
CA GLU A 430 37.06 18.26 1.95
C GLU A 430 36.52 17.07 1.15
N ILE A 431 35.68 17.33 0.14
CA ILE A 431 35.30 16.36 -0.88
C ILE A 431 36.33 16.43 -2.01
N LEU A 432 37.03 15.32 -2.23
CA LEU A 432 38.03 15.16 -3.27
C LEU A 432 37.46 14.25 -4.37
N LEU A 433 37.44 14.78 -5.59
CA LEU A 433 37.16 14.02 -6.80
C LEU A 433 38.49 13.61 -7.42
N SER A 434 38.67 12.31 -7.68
CA SER A 434 39.87 11.80 -8.36
C SER A 434 39.47 10.92 -9.54
N GLY A 435 40.08 11.15 -10.71
CA GLY A 435 39.67 10.53 -11.96
C GLY A 435 40.56 10.90 -13.14
N ASN A 436 40.54 10.07 -14.19
CA ASN A 436 41.21 10.37 -15.46
C ASN A 436 40.16 10.78 -16.49
N PHE A 437 40.53 11.70 -17.37
CA PHE A 437 39.63 12.20 -18.39
C PHE A 437 40.35 12.40 -19.72
N GLU A 438 39.73 11.99 -20.82
CA GLU A 438 40.25 12.15 -22.17
C GLU A 438 39.17 12.74 -23.09
N LEU A 439 39.51 13.80 -23.82
CA LEU A 439 38.65 14.41 -24.83
C LEU A 439 38.92 13.83 -26.20
N THR A 440 37.86 13.45 -26.89
CA THR A 440 37.87 13.08 -28.30
C THR A 440 37.11 14.13 -29.10
N LYS A 441 37.66 14.52 -30.26
CA LYS A 441 36.95 15.39 -31.21
C LYS A 441 35.82 14.62 -31.89
N VAL A 442 34.61 15.15 -31.85
CA VAL A 442 33.40 14.51 -32.42
C VAL A 442 32.64 15.53 -33.26
N LYS A 443 31.92 15.11 -34.31
CA LYS A 443 31.04 16.01 -35.08
C LYS A 443 29.59 15.94 -34.59
N ILE A 444 28.84 17.02 -34.84
CA ILE A 444 27.38 17.02 -34.69
C ILE A 444 26.77 15.90 -35.56
N GLY A 445 25.89 15.09 -34.96
CA GLY A 445 25.25 13.92 -35.55
C GLY A 445 26.09 12.64 -35.54
N GLU A 446 27.33 12.66 -35.03
CA GLU A 446 28.11 11.43 -34.80
C GLU A 446 27.80 10.85 -33.42
N THR A 447 27.97 9.54 -33.26
CA THR A 447 27.81 8.86 -31.97
C THR A 447 29.16 8.72 -31.25
N TYR A 448 29.23 9.12 -29.99
CA TYR A 448 30.37 8.88 -29.10
C TYR A 448 29.92 8.07 -27.89
N ASP A 449 30.59 6.94 -27.63
CA ASP A 449 30.25 5.98 -26.57
C ASP A 449 28.76 5.56 -26.55
N GLY A 450 28.16 5.45 -27.74
CA GLY A 450 26.75 5.07 -27.90
C GLY A 450 25.74 6.23 -27.84
N PHE A 451 26.19 7.47 -27.59
CA PHE A 451 25.34 8.66 -27.53
C PHE A 451 25.49 9.54 -28.79
N GLU A 452 24.37 9.92 -29.41
CA GLU A 452 24.37 10.80 -30.59
C GLU A 452 24.58 12.27 -30.19
N ILE A 453 25.60 12.90 -30.77
CA ILE A 453 26.00 14.29 -30.47
C ILE A 453 25.13 15.26 -31.26
N ASN A 454 23.92 15.55 -30.80
CA ASN A 454 22.91 16.22 -31.64
C ASN A 454 22.89 17.77 -31.62
N ASP A 455 23.47 18.41 -30.61
CA ASP A 455 23.78 19.85 -30.51
C ASP A 455 24.14 20.11 -29.03
N LEU A 456 24.87 21.20 -28.71
CA LEU A 456 25.28 21.60 -27.34
C LEU A 456 24.16 21.80 -26.30
N LYS A 457 22.92 21.39 -26.62
CA LYS A 457 21.76 21.39 -25.73
C LYS A 457 21.72 20.23 -24.74
N PHE A 458 22.73 19.37 -24.67
CA PHE A 458 22.80 18.37 -23.59
C PHE A 458 23.07 18.98 -22.21
N ILE A 459 23.54 20.25 -22.15
CA ILE A 459 23.84 20.92 -20.88
C ILE A 459 22.81 22.01 -20.50
N LYS A 460 21.91 22.40 -21.42
CA LYS A 460 20.85 23.38 -21.11
C LYS A 460 19.53 22.78 -20.62
N ARG A 461 19.39 21.44 -20.57
CA ARG A 461 18.11 20.80 -20.18
C ARG A 461 17.97 20.50 -18.68
N TYR A 462 19.00 20.77 -17.87
CA TYR A 462 18.89 20.75 -16.40
C TYR A 462 18.86 22.15 -15.76
N TYR A 463 19.01 23.21 -16.56
CA TYR A 463 18.95 24.60 -16.10
C TYR A 463 17.84 25.39 -16.81
N SER A 464 16.59 24.94 -16.62
CA SER A 464 15.41 25.80 -16.42
C SER A 464 14.18 24.91 -16.40
N GLU A 465 13.45 24.86 -15.28
CA GLU A 465 11.99 24.94 -15.25
C GLU A 465 11.52 24.92 -13.79
N SER A 466 11.76 26.04 -13.10
CA SER A 466 10.64 26.65 -12.39
C SER A 466 9.62 27.11 -13.45
N GLY A 467 8.72 26.20 -13.82
CA GLY A 467 7.48 26.53 -14.54
C GLY A 467 7.40 26.10 -16.02
N ASP A 468 6.48 25.17 -16.25
CA ASP A 468 5.63 25.02 -17.44
C ASP A 468 6.15 24.41 -18.76
N THR A 469 5.77 23.13 -18.93
CA THR A 469 5.16 22.47 -20.11
C THR A 469 5.92 22.23 -21.43
N ILE A 470 6.14 20.93 -21.70
CA ILE A 470 5.70 20.06 -22.84
C ILE A 470 6.08 20.39 -24.31
N THR A 471 6.51 19.30 -24.99
CA THR A 471 6.60 18.99 -26.47
C THR A 471 7.67 19.72 -27.28
N ASN A 472 8.36 19.10 -28.24
CA ASN A 472 8.14 17.85 -28.98
C ASN A 472 9.49 17.13 -29.20
#